data_AF-A0A9D2ESS9-F1
#
_entry.id   AF-A0A9D2ESS9-F1
#
_cell.length_a   1.000
_cell.length_b   1.000
_cell.length_c   1.000
_cell.angle_alpha   90.00
_cell.angle_beta   90.00
_cell.angle_gamma   90.00
#
_symmetry.space_group_name_H-M   'P 1'
#
loop_
_entity.id
_entity.type
_entity.pdbx_description
1 polymer ?
#
loop_
_entity_poly.entity_id
_entity_poly.type
_entity_poly.pdbx_seq_one_letter_code
_entity_poly.pdbx_strand_id
1 'polypeptide(L)'
;MAYSETEARRLVAESAKRLLNAGLVARTWGNISARIPDGQFIITPSGMGYEHMGPEDLVKVRIEDCSWEGDRKPSSEKGIHADAYRLRPEVNFVIHTHQEAASIYGVTGRTLTGLESECLGAAVPCAEYGMPSTGKLRRAVARALEDYPDSRAVFMRFHGALCVGEDSETAFQAARELEQACERQIALLSEKKDREEPEAPADYGKSLRKGNRFCILCGGEKKVYHLKRLPKTLAGAAAIHARIYQKTDAGCIIWNRQEPVREVSRTGTTIRPYLEDLIQIAGTDIRCADRMSPAGIVRRLKGRSAVLVKGQGAFCTGRTRDDAEAAAILLEKGCRAALFAEHFPDCSPVGRLDGLIQRMVYVRKYARKKEEQPGCTKS
;
A
#
# COMPACT_ATOMS: atom_id res chain seq x y z
N MET A 1 13.88 24.46 -15.20
CA MET A 1 12.88 25.48 -15.61
C MET A 1 11.51 24.95 -15.24
N ALA A 2 10.60 25.79 -14.75
CA ALA A 2 9.24 25.37 -14.41
C ALA A 2 8.43 25.05 -15.68
N TYR A 3 7.54 24.05 -15.61
CA TYR A 3 6.70 23.63 -16.73
C TYR A 3 5.56 24.62 -17.00
N SER A 4 5.08 24.70 -18.23
CA SER A 4 3.78 25.34 -18.47
C SER A 4 2.65 24.55 -17.77
N GLU A 5 1.53 25.19 -17.42
CA GLU A 5 0.40 24.49 -16.76
C GLU A 5 -0.11 23.30 -17.58
N THR A 6 -0.28 23.47 -18.90
CA THR A 6 -0.72 22.41 -19.81
C THR A 6 0.26 21.24 -19.84
N GLU A 7 1.56 21.54 -19.91
CA GLU A 7 2.61 20.51 -19.91
C GLU A 7 2.69 19.77 -18.58
N ALA A 8 2.66 20.50 -17.45
CA ALA A 8 2.65 19.92 -16.12
C ALA A 8 1.48 18.95 -15.93
N ARG A 9 0.28 19.35 -16.37
CA ARG A 9 -0.91 18.48 -16.29
C ARG A 9 -0.74 17.21 -17.12
N ARG A 10 -0.23 17.32 -18.34
CA ARG A 10 0.05 16.16 -19.20
C ARG A 10 1.09 15.23 -18.56
N LEU A 11 2.22 15.77 -18.12
CA LEU A 11 3.33 15.01 -17.52
C LEU A 11 2.92 14.29 -16.24
N VAL A 12 2.15 14.94 -15.36
CA VAL A 12 1.67 14.32 -14.11
C VAL A 12 0.71 13.16 -14.41
N ALA A 13 -0.22 13.34 -15.35
CA ALA A 13 -1.16 12.27 -15.74
C ALA A 13 -0.46 11.09 -16.42
N GLU A 14 0.51 11.34 -17.29
CA GLU A 14 1.33 10.30 -17.93
C GLU A 14 2.21 9.57 -16.92
N SER A 15 2.83 10.31 -15.99
CA SER A 15 3.68 9.74 -14.94
C SER A 15 2.89 8.83 -13.99
N ALA A 16 1.62 9.17 -13.69
CA ALA A 16 0.74 8.32 -12.91
C ALA A 16 0.55 6.94 -13.55
N LYS A 17 0.34 6.90 -14.87
CA LYS A 17 0.23 5.64 -15.63
C LYS A 17 1.57 4.91 -15.73
N ARG A 18 2.67 5.64 -15.93
CA ARG A 18 4.02 5.08 -16.00
C ARG A 18 4.42 4.41 -14.68
N LEU A 19 4.19 5.06 -13.55
CA LEU A 19 4.48 4.50 -12.22
C LEU A 19 3.63 3.27 -11.91
N LEU A 20 2.35 3.29 -12.33
CA LEU A 20 1.46 2.13 -12.18
C LEU A 20 1.97 0.94 -12.99
N ASN A 21 2.35 1.15 -14.25
CA ASN A 21 2.91 0.11 -15.12
C ASN A 21 4.26 -0.42 -14.63
N ALA A 22 5.06 0.43 -13.97
CA ALA A 22 6.33 0.06 -13.36
C ALA A 22 6.18 -0.63 -11.99
N GLY A 23 4.96 -0.74 -11.45
CA GLY A 23 4.71 -1.35 -10.13
C GLY A 23 5.16 -0.51 -8.93
N LEU A 24 5.54 0.76 -9.14
CA LEU A 24 6.03 1.64 -8.07
C LEU A 24 4.89 2.27 -7.25
N VAL A 25 3.66 2.24 -7.77
CA VAL A 25 2.44 2.69 -7.08
C VAL A 25 1.31 1.70 -7.32
N ALA A 26 0.34 1.68 -6.41
CA ALA A 26 -0.85 0.83 -6.54
C ALA A 26 -2.12 1.63 -6.24
N ARG A 27 -3.18 1.40 -7.03
CA ARG A 27 -4.52 1.99 -6.85
C ARG A 27 -4.51 3.53 -6.75
N THR A 28 -4.78 4.06 -5.56
CA THR A 28 -4.86 5.50 -5.25
C THR A 28 -3.75 5.96 -4.29
N TRP A 29 -2.73 5.13 -4.09
CA TRP A 29 -1.65 5.37 -3.12
C TRP A 29 -0.50 6.09 -3.80
N GLY A 30 0.14 7.02 -3.07
CA GLY A 30 1.11 7.94 -3.64
C GLY A 30 0.47 9.21 -4.19
N ASN A 31 1.31 10.15 -4.63
CA ASN A 31 0.89 11.34 -5.35
C ASN A 31 2.05 11.96 -6.12
N ILE A 32 1.72 12.71 -7.17
CA ILE A 32 2.70 13.24 -8.12
C ILE A 32 2.40 14.70 -8.35
N SER A 33 3.45 15.53 -8.43
CA SER A 33 3.30 16.93 -8.80
C SER A 33 4.40 17.46 -9.72
N ALA A 34 4.06 18.51 -10.44
CA ALA A 34 4.98 19.29 -11.27
C ALA A 34 4.88 20.79 -10.93
N ARG A 35 6.02 21.45 -10.75
CA ARG A 35 6.12 22.89 -10.52
C ARG A 35 5.77 23.65 -11.79
N ILE A 36 5.02 24.74 -11.64
CA ILE A 36 4.72 25.71 -12.69
C ILE A 36 5.17 27.11 -12.24
N PRO A 37 5.19 28.14 -13.11
CA PRO A 37 5.51 29.52 -12.74
C PRO A 37 4.65 30.10 -11.61
N ASP A 38 5.02 31.30 -11.16
CA ASP A 38 4.25 32.12 -10.21
C ASP A 38 3.99 31.47 -8.84
N GLY A 39 4.91 30.60 -8.41
CA GLY A 39 4.87 29.97 -7.09
C GLY A 39 3.74 28.93 -6.96
N GLN A 40 3.41 28.23 -8.05
CA GLN A 40 2.34 27.24 -8.10
C GLN A 40 2.86 25.85 -8.54
N PHE A 41 2.03 24.83 -8.37
CA PHE A 41 2.28 23.48 -8.87
C PHE A 41 0.98 22.74 -9.19
N ILE A 42 1.06 21.75 -10.07
CA ILE A 42 -0.02 20.83 -10.43
C ILE A 42 0.19 19.53 -9.68
N ILE A 43 -0.84 19.02 -9.00
CA ILE A 43 -0.77 17.77 -8.22
C ILE A 43 -1.98 16.86 -8.47
N THR A 44 -1.77 15.55 -8.32
CA THR A 44 -2.85 14.56 -8.35
C THR A 44 -3.93 14.83 -7.28
N PRO A 45 -5.22 14.64 -7.59
CA PRO A 45 -6.33 14.82 -6.65
C PRO A 45 -6.37 13.72 -5.58
N SER A 46 -7.01 14.00 -4.44
CA SER A 46 -7.12 13.02 -3.35
C SER A 46 -8.04 11.85 -3.73
N GLY A 47 -7.48 10.65 -3.79
CA GLY A 47 -8.23 9.40 -3.80
C GLY A 47 -8.83 9.00 -5.14
N MET A 48 -8.39 9.61 -6.24
CA MET A 48 -8.67 9.13 -7.59
C MET A 48 -7.66 8.05 -7.97
N GLY A 49 -8.10 7.01 -8.69
CA GLY A 49 -7.22 5.97 -9.20
C GLY A 49 -6.47 6.44 -10.44
N TYR A 50 -5.20 6.05 -10.58
CA TYR A 50 -4.36 6.51 -11.68
C TYR A 50 -4.79 6.00 -13.06
N GLU A 51 -5.52 4.88 -13.14
CA GLU A 51 -6.01 4.32 -14.41
C GLU A 51 -7.00 5.24 -15.14
N HIS A 52 -7.75 6.04 -14.39
CA HIS A 52 -8.82 6.90 -14.91
C HIS A 52 -8.48 8.39 -14.84
N MET A 53 -7.25 8.73 -14.47
CA MET A 53 -6.82 10.11 -14.24
C MET A 53 -6.40 10.78 -15.54
N GLY A 54 -7.04 11.90 -15.87
CA GLY A 54 -6.70 12.79 -16.96
C GLY A 54 -6.12 14.15 -16.49
N PRO A 55 -5.53 14.95 -17.41
CA PRO A 55 -5.01 16.29 -17.14
C PRO A 55 -6.00 17.25 -16.44
N GLU A 56 -7.29 17.10 -16.73
CA GLU A 56 -8.42 17.86 -16.19
C GLU A 56 -8.74 17.51 -14.72
N ASP A 57 -8.33 16.34 -14.26
CA ASP A 57 -8.51 15.89 -12.88
C ASP A 57 -7.51 16.51 -11.91
N LEU A 58 -6.41 17.03 -12.43
CA LEU A 58 -5.31 17.54 -11.63
C LEU A 58 -5.64 18.90 -11.02
N VAL A 59 -5.06 19.16 -9.85
CA VAL A 59 -5.38 20.32 -9.03
C VAL A 59 -4.20 21.27 -9.02
N LYS A 60 -4.46 22.56 -9.24
CA LYS A 60 -3.46 23.61 -9.13
C LYS A 60 -3.40 24.14 -7.71
N VAL A 61 -2.20 24.24 -7.14
CA VAL A 61 -1.96 24.57 -5.74
C VAL A 61 -0.86 25.63 -5.63
N ARG A 62 -1.01 26.59 -4.72
CA ARG A 62 0.01 27.59 -4.38
C ARG A 62 1.04 26.99 -3.42
N ILE A 63 2.33 27.19 -3.70
CA ILE A 63 3.44 26.67 -2.87
C ILE A 63 3.44 27.32 -1.48
N GLU A 64 3.17 28.62 -1.40
CA GLU A 64 3.26 29.41 -0.18
C GLU A 64 2.35 28.88 0.94
N ASP A 65 1.05 28.78 0.67
CA ASP A 65 0.01 28.51 1.68
C ASP A 65 -0.76 27.20 1.42
N CYS A 66 -0.45 26.49 0.34
CA CYS A 66 -1.15 25.28 -0.11
C CYS A 66 -2.65 25.50 -0.43
N SER A 67 -3.08 26.74 -0.68
CA SER A 67 -4.39 27.06 -1.27
C SER A 67 -4.49 26.46 -2.68
N TRP A 68 -5.70 26.16 -3.14
CA TRP A 68 -5.91 25.51 -4.45
C TRP A 68 -7.13 26.07 -5.19
N GLU A 69 -7.12 25.89 -6.50
CA GLU A 69 -8.20 26.31 -7.40
C GLU A 69 -9.07 25.11 -7.83
N GLY A 70 -10.36 25.35 -8.00
CA GLY A 70 -11.35 24.35 -8.46
C GLY A 70 -11.96 23.49 -7.36
N ASP A 71 -12.96 22.69 -7.74
CA ASP A 71 -13.78 21.91 -6.80
C ASP A 71 -13.11 20.62 -6.32
N ARG A 72 -12.11 20.14 -7.06
CA ARG A 72 -11.41 18.90 -6.74
C ARG A 72 -10.41 19.13 -5.61
N LYS A 73 -10.55 18.31 -4.56
CA LYS A 73 -9.60 18.34 -3.45
C LYS A 73 -8.23 17.78 -3.88
N PRO A 74 -7.12 18.52 -3.69
CA PRO A 74 -5.77 18.02 -3.97
C PRO A 74 -5.41 16.85 -3.04
N SER A 75 -4.29 16.17 -3.33
CA SER A 75 -3.69 15.22 -2.38
C SER A 75 -3.65 15.80 -0.95
N SER A 76 -3.92 14.95 0.04
CA SER A 76 -3.79 15.33 1.44
C SER A 76 -2.35 15.64 1.84
N GLU A 77 -1.38 15.25 1.01
CA GLU A 77 0.06 15.45 1.23
C GLU A 77 0.66 16.56 0.38
N LYS A 78 -0.18 17.41 -0.24
CA LYS A 78 0.28 18.60 -0.99
C LYS A 78 1.30 19.48 -0.24
N GLY A 79 1.23 19.51 1.09
CA GLY A 79 2.15 20.28 1.92
C GLY A 79 3.58 19.74 1.88
N ILE A 80 3.76 18.42 1.74
CA ILE A 80 5.09 17.79 1.57
C ILE A 80 5.69 18.22 0.22
N HIS A 81 4.88 18.20 -0.84
CA HIS A 81 5.31 18.64 -2.18
C HIS A 81 5.66 20.13 -2.19
N ALA A 82 4.83 20.97 -1.56
CA ALA A 82 5.10 22.40 -1.42
C ALA A 82 6.42 22.68 -0.66
N ASP A 83 6.71 21.90 0.39
CA ASP A 83 7.97 22.04 1.14
C ASP A 83 9.17 21.61 0.30
N ALA A 84 9.07 20.50 -0.44
CA ALA A 84 10.12 20.10 -1.38
C ALA A 84 10.43 21.22 -2.38
N TYR A 85 9.40 21.84 -2.95
CA TYR A 85 9.59 22.96 -3.87
C TYR A 85 10.14 24.24 -3.22
N ARG A 86 9.84 24.50 -1.93
CA ARG A 86 10.35 25.69 -1.23
C ARG A 86 11.81 25.51 -0.84
N LEU A 87 12.16 24.33 -0.36
CA LEU A 87 13.50 24.00 0.14
C LEU A 87 14.49 23.77 -1.00
N ARG A 88 14.00 23.33 -2.16
CA ARG A 88 14.82 22.96 -3.32
C ARG A 88 14.33 23.65 -4.59
N PRO A 89 14.84 24.86 -4.89
CA PRO A 89 14.43 25.63 -6.07
C PRO A 89 14.69 24.93 -7.41
N GLU A 90 15.68 24.04 -7.47
CA GLU A 90 16.04 23.22 -8.64
C GLU A 90 14.99 22.14 -8.95
N VAL A 91 14.28 21.64 -7.93
CA VAL A 91 13.26 20.59 -8.08
C VAL A 91 12.05 21.14 -8.81
N ASN A 92 11.64 20.48 -9.89
CA ASN A 92 10.41 20.78 -10.64
C ASN A 92 9.42 19.61 -10.68
N PHE A 93 9.80 18.42 -10.23
CA PHE A 93 8.93 17.25 -10.20
C PHE A 93 9.10 16.45 -8.91
N VAL A 94 7.98 16.03 -8.33
CA VAL A 94 7.97 15.30 -7.04
C VAL A 94 7.03 14.09 -7.16
N ILE A 95 7.53 12.93 -6.74
CA ILE A 95 6.81 11.67 -6.74
C ILE A 95 6.84 11.10 -5.32
N HIS A 96 5.67 10.95 -4.71
CA HIS A 96 5.51 10.12 -3.53
C HIS A 96 4.97 8.73 -3.94
N THR A 97 5.67 7.67 -3.54
CA THR A 97 5.29 6.28 -3.78
C THR A 97 5.11 5.47 -2.50
N HIS A 98 4.37 4.36 -2.61
CA HIS A 98 4.31 3.28 -1.62
C HIS A 98 4.96 2.01 -2.18
N GLN A 99 6.02 2.18 -2.97
CA GLN A 99 6.76 1.09 -3.60
C GLN A 99 7.28 0.07 -2.56
N GLU A 100 7.40 -1.17 -2.97
CA GLU A 100 7.42 -2.31 -2.07
C GLU A 100 8.70 -2.37 -1.24
N ALA A 101 9.85 -2.48 -1.89
CA ALA A 101 11.15 -2.63 -1.26
C ALA A 101 11.53 -1.37 -0.47
N ALA A 102 11.29 -0.17 -0.99
CA ALA A 102 11.58 1.05 -0.26
C ALA A 102 10.72 1.20 1.01
N SER A 103 9.43 0.80 0.96
CA SER A 103 8.58 0.78 2.15
C SER A 103 9.08 -0.24 3.17
N ILE A 104 9.49 -1.44 2.72
CA ILE A 104 10.03 -2.49 3.58
C ILE A 104 11.32 -2.01 4.24
N TYR A 105 12.27 -1.44 3.50
CA TYR A 105 13.51 -0.91 4.07
C TYR A 105 13.22 0.24 5.05
N GLY A 106 12.30 1.14 4.69
CA GLY A 106 11.92 2.29 5.49
C GLY A 106 11.35 1.97 6.87
N VAL A 107 10.89 0.73 7.13
CA VAL A 107 10.44 0.34 8.50
C VAL A 107 11.56 0.40 9.52
N THR A 108 12.80 0.21 9.07
CA THR A 108 14.01 0.23 9.92
C THR A 108 14.27 1.60 10.54
N GLY A 109 13.78 2.67 9.91
CA GLY A 109 14.09 4.05 10.31
C GLY A 109 15.53 4.48 10.02
N ARG A 110 16.28 3.71 9.20
CA ARG A 110 17.69 3.95 8.92
C ARG A 110 17.89 4.68 7.60
N THR A 111 18.91 5.54 7.56
CA THR A 111 19.42 6.10 6.31
C THR A 111 20.09 4.99 5.50
N LEU A 112 19.74 4.91 4.21
CA LEU A 112 20.43 4.03 3.26
C LEU A 112 21.70 4.74 2.78
N THR A 113 22.86 4.14 3.03
CA THR A 113 24.19 4.68 2.69
C THR A 113 24.96 3.70 1.80
N GLY A 114 26.13 4.12 1.30
CA GLY A 114 26.96 3.26 0.44
C GLY A 114 26.33 3.04 -0.94
N LEU A 115 25.59 4.06 -1.41
CA LEU A 115 24.96 4.05 -2.72
C LEU A 115 25.97 4.54 -3.76
N GLU A 116 26.21 3.71 -4.77
CA GLU A 116 26.86 4.12 -6.03
C GLU A 116 25.76 4.49 -7.03
N SER A 117 25.04 5.58 -6.77
CA SER A 117 23.92 6.05 -7.61
C SER A 117 23.89 7.57 -7.71
N GLU A 118 24.13 8.07 -8.94
CA GLU A 118 23.97 9.49 -9.25
C GLU A 118 22.49 9.94 -9.14
N CYS A 119 21.55 9.03 -9.41
CA CYS A 119 20.10 9.33 -9.35
C CYS A 119 19.55 9.43 -7.92
N LEU A 120 20.26 8.94 -6.90
CA LEU A 120 19.84 9.03 -5.49
C LEU A 120 20.69 10.01 -4.68
N GLY A 121 21.95 10.19 -5.05
CA GLY A 121 22.96 10.84 -4.22
C GLY A 121 23.64 9.84 -3.28
N ALA A 122 24.56 10.33 -2.44
CA ALA A 122 25.41 9.49 -1.59
C ALA A 122 24.65 8.71 -0.49
N ALA A 123 23.47 9.21 -0.09
CA ALA A 123 22.63 8.61 0.92
C ALA A 123 21.16 8.96 0.71
N VAL A 124 20.26 8.11 1.21
CA VAL A 124 18.81 8.35 1.24
C VAL A 124 18.34 8.31 2.70
N PRO A 125 18.00 9.47 3.30
CA PRO A 125 17.58 9.53 4.70
C PRO A 125 16.21 8.91 4.93
N CYS A 126 15.97 8.49 6.17
CA CYS A 126 14.64 8.11 6.64
C CYS A 126 14.08 9.17 7.57
N ALA A 127 13.02 9.84 7.14
CA ALA A 127 12.28 10.80 7.97
C ALA A 127 11.63 10.08 9.16
N GLU A 128 11.65 10.75 10.31
CA GLU A 128 10.98 10.28 11.51
C GLU A 128 9.49 10.02 11.28
N TYR A 129 8.93 9.10 12.06
CA TYR A 129 7.53 8.74 11.93
C TYR A 129 6.59 9.90 12.30
N GLY A 130 5.74 10.29 11.34
CA GLY A 130 4.54 11.07 11.55
C GLY A 130 3.36 10.42 10.84
N MET A 131 2.18 10.46 11.46
CA MET A 131 0.97 9.92 10.85
C MET A 131 0.68 10.62 9.51
N PRO A 132 0.21 9.90 8.47
CA PRO A 132 -0.11 10.46 7.17
C PRO A 132 -1.07 11.63 7.25
N SER A 133 -0.90 12.59 6.35
CA SER A 133 -1.72 13.81 6.29
C SER A 133 -1.66 14.68 7.56
N THR A 134 -0.64 14.53 8.41
CA THR A 134 -0.41 15.39 9.59
C THR A 134 0.78 16.32 9.39
N GLY A 135 0.79 17.43 10.13
CA GLY A 135 1.94 18.34 10.16
C GLY A 135 3.22 17.69 10.73
N LYS A 136 3.11 16.61 11.51
CA LYS A 136 4.28 15.89 12.04
C LYS A 136 5.06 15.21 10.92
N LEU A 137 4.38 14.49 10.03
CA LEU A 137 5.01 13.87 8.85
C LEU A 137 5.64 14.92 7.96
N ARG A 138 4.90 15.99 7.64
CA ARG A 138 5.38 17.11 6.83
C ARG A 138 6.69 17.70 7.35
N ARG A 139 6.77 18.02 8.65
CA ARG A 139 7.99 18.56 9.27
C ARG A 139 9.16 17.57 9.25
N ALA A 140 8.89 16.29 9.49
CA ALA A 140 9.94 15.26 9.48
C ALA A 140 10.55 15.10 8.08
N VAL A 141 9.73 15.13 7.03
CA VAL A 141 10.19 15.06 5.64
C VAL A 141 10.93 16.34 5.23
N ALA A 142 10.40 17.52 5.58
CA ALA A 142 11.07 18.80 5.33
C ALA A 142 12.47 18.83 5.94
N ARG A 143 12.61 18.41 7.21
CA ARG A 143 13.91 18.30 7.89
C ARG A 143 14.86 17.34 7.16
N ALA A 144 14.38 16.18 6.73
CA ALA A 144 15.22 15.24 5.98
C ALA A 144 15.70 15.82 4.63
N LEU A 145 14.86 16.61 3.96
CA LEU A 145 15.23 17.32 2.72
C LEU A 145 16.28 18.42 2.96
N GLU A 146 16.19 19.14 4.09
CA GLU A 146 17.16 20.16 4.51
C GLU A 146 18.50 19.55 4.92
N ASP A 147 18.47 18.51 5.75
CA ASP A 147 19.67 17.86 6.30
C ASP A 147 20.46 17.08 5.23
N TYR A 148 19.84 16.71 4.10
CA TYR A 148 20.44 15.92 3.01
C TYR A 148 20.21 16.57 1.63
N PRO A 149 20.79 17.75 1.35
CA PRO A 149 20.49 18.55 0.16
C PRO A 149 20.76 17.80 -1.16
N ASP A 150 21.76 16.91 -1.20
CA ASP A 150 22.12 16.14 -2.39
C ASP A 150 21.27 14.89 -2.61
N SER A 151 20.45 14.50 -1.63
CA SER A 151 19.65 13.28 -1.71
C SER A 151 18.38 13.49 -2.53
N ARG A 152 18.17 12.69 -3.58
CA ARG A 152 16.96 12.79 -4.43
C ARG A 152 15.76 12.00 -3.90
N ALA A 153 15.92 11.34 -2.75
CA ALA A 153 14.83 10.59 -2.13
C ALA A 153 14.84 10.70 -0.61
N VAL A 154 13.68 10.48 0.00
CA VAL A 154 13.50 10.41 1.46
C VAL A 154 12.55 9.26 1.75
N PHE A 155 12.97 8.30 2.57
CA PHE A 155 12.03 7.32 3.12
C PHE A 155 11.13 8.01 4.15
N MET A 156 9.85 7.64 4.16
CA MET A 156 8.91 8.00 5.20
C MET A 156 8.63 6.75 6.03
N ARG A 157 9.16 6.70 7.26
CA ARG A 157 9.10 5.51 8.13
C ARG A 157 7.67 4.97 8.23
N PHE A 158 7.50 3.67 7.99
CA PHE A 158 6.21 2.93 7.96
C PHE A 158 5.24 3.28 6.81
N HIS A 159 5.61 4.19 5.92
CA HIS A 159 4.69 4.77 4.94
C HIS A 159 5.06 4.46 3.48
N GLY A 160 6.21 4.96 3.02
CA GLY A 160 6.62 4.93 1.62
C GLY A 160 7.88 5.78 1.39
N ALA A 161 8.00 6.39 0.21
CA ALA A 161 9.12 7.26 -0.12
C ALA A 161 8.67 8.52 -0.88
N LEU A 162 9.40 9.62 -0.72
CA LEU A 162 9.32 10.83 -1.53
C LEU A 162 10.56 10.87 -2.43
N CYS A 163 10.39 11.06 -3.72
CA CYS A 163 11.45 11.22 -4.71
C CYS A 163 11.30 12.57 -5.40
N VAL A 164 12.41 13.27 -5.63
CA VAL A 164 12.44 14.61 -6.21
C VAL A 164 13.36 14.63 -7.44
N GLY A 165 13.05 15.51 -8.38
CA GLY A 165 13.87 15.70 -9.57
C GLY A 165 13.72 17.09 -10.17
N GLU A 166 14.76 17.49 -10.89
CA GLU A 166 14.75 18.70 -11.72
C GLU A 166 13.72 18.59 -12.86
N ASP A 167 13.39 17.36 -13.25
CA ASP A 167 12.32 17.01 -14.18
C ASP A 167 11.65 15.67 -13.82
N SER A 168 10.62 15.31 -14.58
CA SER A 168 9.86 14.07 -14.41
C SER A 168 10.70 12.80 -14.60
N GLU A 169 11.71 12.84 -15.48
CA GLU A 169 12.54 11.65 -15.74
C GLU A 169 13.45 11.39 -14.56
N THR A 170 14.14 12.43 -14.07
CA THR A 170 15.03 12.38 -12.91
C THR A 170 14.29 11.89 -11.67
N ALA A 171 13.09 12.42 -11.40
CA ALA A 171 12.27 11.98 -10.27
C ALA A 171 11.84 10.50 -10.42
N PHE A 172 11.50 10.07 -11.63
CA PHE A 172 11.14 8.67 -11.90
C PHE A 172 12.35 7.73 -11.73
N GLN A 173 13.54 8.15 -12.20
CA GLN A 173 14.77 7.39 -12.03
C GLN A 173 15.14 7.24 -10.56
N ALA A 174 15.03 8.31 -9.78
CA ALA A 174 15.22 8.24 -8.32
C ALA A 174 14.26 7.21 -7.69
N ALA A 175 12.97 7.23 -8.03
CA ALA A 175 12.02 6.25 -7.49
C ALA A 175 12.38 4.80 -7.87
N ARG A 176 12.73 4.57 -9.14
CA ARG A 176 13.10 3.26 -9.67
C ARG A 176 14.40 2.73 -9.07
N GLU A 177 15.44 3.54 -9.02
CA GLU A 177 16.73 3.14 -8.44
C GLU A 177 16.66 2.94 -6.94
N LEU A 178 15.85 3.73 -6.24
CA LEU A 178 15.59 3.52 -4.81
C LEU A 178 15.00 2.13 -4.56
N GLU A 179 14.01 1.74 -5.37
CA GLU A 179 13.38 0.43 -5.26
C GLU A 179 14.41 -0.68 -5.47
N GLN A 180 15.19 -0.62 -6.56
CA GLN A 180 16.23 -1.60 -6.86
C GLN A 180 17.33 -1.67 -5.78
N ALA A 181 17.75 -0.51 -5.23
CA ALA A 181 18.73 -0.47 -4.16
C ALA A 181 18.20 -1.16 -2.89
N CYS A 182 16.93 -0.92 -2.55
CA CYS A 182 16.28 -1.56 -1.41
C CYS A 182 16.07 -3.06 -1.62
N GLU A 183 15.72 -3.50 -2.84
CA GLU A 183 15.61 -4.92 -3.19
C GLU A 183 16.93 -5.65 -2.94
N ARG A 184 18.07 -5.06 -3.35
CA ARG A 184 19.40 -5.62 -3.08
C ARG A 184 19.67 -5.75 -1.58
N GLN A 185 19.37 -4.71 -0.80
CA GLN A 185 19.56 -4.74 0.66
C GLN A 185 18.69 -5.80 1.34
N ILE A 186 17.44 -5.94 0.91
CA ILE A 186 16.52 -6.95 1.43
C ILE A 186 17.01 -8.36 1.07
N ALA A 187 17.48 -8.57 -0.16
CA ALA A 187 17.99 -9.85 -0.62
C ALA A 187 19.24 -10.29 0.17
N LEU A 188 20.17 -9.38 0.46
CA LEU A 188 21.37 -9.66 1.26
C LEU A 188 21.07 -10.14 2.67
N LEU A 189 20.00 -9.64 3.28
CA LEU A 189 19.57 -10.05 4.63
C LEU A 189 18.65 -11.26 4.63
N SER A 190 18.15 -11.66 3.47
CA SER A 190 17.23 -12.78 3.30
C SER A 190 17.96 -14.09 2.92
N GLU A 191 19.28 -14.19 3.12
CA GLU A 191 20.07 -15.38 2.78
C GLU A 191 19.39 -16.67 3.27
N LYS A 192 19.22 -17.59 2.31
CA LYS A 192 18.49 -18.83 2.49
C LYS A 192 19.17 -19.67 3.57
N LYS A 193 18.53 -19.80 4.73
CA LYS A 193 18.74 -21.01 5.53
C LYS A 193 18.33 -22.18 4.65
N ASP A 194 19.23 -23.15 4.45
CA ASP A 194 18.89 -24.47 3.92
C ASP A 194 17.73 -25.01 4.75
N ARG A 195 16.53 -24.84 4.21
CA ARG A 195 15.28 -25.30 4.80
C ARG A 195 14.71 -26.20 3.74
N GLU A 196 14.43 -27.45 4.11
CA GLU A 196 13.67 -28.36 3.26
C GLU A 196 12.49 -27.61 2.66
N GLU A 197 12.35 -27.64 1.33
CA GLU A 197 11.17 -27.11 0.67
C GLU A 197 9.96 -27.86 1.22
N PRO A 198 9.10 -27.21 2.01
CA PRO A 198 7.94 -27.90 2.56
C PRO A 198 7.03 -28.26 1.41
N GLU A 199 6.32 -29.37 1.56
CA GLU A 199 5.29 -29.85 0.64
C GLU A 199 4.43 -28.69 0.11
N ALA A 200 4.10 -28.74 -1.19
CA ALA A 200 3.36 -27.68 -1.86
C ALA A 200 2.10 -27.33 -1.05
N PRO A 201 1.91 -26.05 -0.69
CA PRO A 201 0.82 -25.67 0.21
C PRO A 201 -0.52 -26.00 -0.43
N ALA A 202 -1.44 -26.55 0.38
CA ALA A 202 -2.79 -26.84 -0.06
C ALA A 202 -3.45 -25.59 -0.67
N ASP A 203 -4.12 -25.78 -1.81
CA ASP A 203 -4.88 -24.71 -2.47
C ASP A 203 -6.30 -24.64 -1.90
N TYR A 204 -6.65 -23.50 -1.31
CA TYR A 204 -8.02 -23.19 -0.88
C TYR A 204 -8.73 -22.24 -1.86
N GLY A 205 -8.06 -21.83 -2.93
CA GLY A 205 -8.67 -21.16 -4.06
C GLY A 205 -9.09 -19.72 -3.83
N LYS A 206 -9.81 -19.18 -4.82
CA LYS A 206 -10.42 -17.85 -4.78
C LYS A 206 -11.88 -17.93 -5.16
N SER A 207 -12.69 -17.01 -4.65
CA SER A 207 -14.11 -17.01 -4.98
C SER A 207 -14.70 -15.62 -5.05
N LEU A 208 -15.81 -15.51 -5.80
CA LEU A 208 -16.62 -14.31 -5.92
C LEU A 208 -18.07 -14.63 -5.57
N ARG A 209 -18.69 -13.79 -4.74
CA ARG A 209 -20.09 -13.88 -4.35
C ARG A 209 -20.94 -12.90 -5.16
N LYS A 210 -22.10 -13.38 -5.61
CA LYS A 210 -23.19 -12.56 -6.18
C LYS A 210 -24.49 -12.95 -5.47
N GLY A 211 -24.98 -12.08 -4.59
CA GLY A 211 -26.15 -12.33 -3.77
C GLY A 211 -26.01 -13.59 -2.91
N ASN A 212 -26.86 -14.59 -3.14
CA ASN A 212 -26.86 -15.87 -2.42
C ASN A 212 -26.03 -16.98 -3.09
N ARG A 213 -25.30 -16.67 -4.16
CA ARG A 213 -24.42 -17.62 -4.86
C ARG A 213 -22.97 -17.19 -4.74
N PHE A 214 -22.05 -18.15 -4.70
CA PHE A 214 -20.62 -17.88 -4.92
C PHE A 214 -20.03 -18.88 -5.90
N CYS A 215 -19.09 -18.40 -6.71
CA CYS A 215 -18.29 -19.22 -7.61
C CYS A 215 -16.88 -19.32 -6.99
N ILE A 216 -16.39 -20.53 -6.78
CA ILE A 216 -15.03 -20.82 -6.30
C ILE A 216 -14.21 -21.44 -7.42
N LEU A 217 -12.98 -20.96 -7.59
CA LEU A 217 -11.92 -21.56 -8.40
C LEU A 217 -10.87 -22.12 -7.45
N CYS A 218 -10.67 -23.44 -7.46
CA CYS A 218 -9.74 -24.14 -6.57
C CYS A 218 -9.17 -25.35 -7.33
N GLY A 219 -7.85 -25.52 -7.37
CA GLY A 219 -7.21 -26.61 -8.12
C GLY A 219 -7.54 -26.62 -9.62
N GLY A 220 -7.79 -25.44 -10.22
CA GLY A 220 -8.21 -25.31 -11.62
C GLY A 220 -9.70 -25.54 -11.88
N GLU A 221 -10.45 -26.10 -10.93
CA GLU A 221 -11.88 -26.35 -11.07
C GLU A 221 -12.73 -25.17 -10.63
N LYS A 222 -13.74 -24.82 -11.42
CA LYS A 222 -14.77 -23.82 -11.07
C LYS A 222 -16.05 -24.52 -10.61
N LYS A 223 -16.52 -24.20 -9.42
CA LYS A 223 -17.79 -24.71 -8.86
C LYS A 223 -18.64 -23.57 -8.32
N VAL A 224 -19.94 -23.66 -8.50
CA VAL A 224 -20.92 -22.66 -8.03
C VAL A 224 -21.77 -23.26 -6.92
N TYR A 225 -21.92 -22.54 -5.82
CA TYR A 225 -22.70 -22.96 -4.67
C TYR A 225 -23.75 -21.91 -4.31
N HIS A 226 -24.88 -22.38 -3.78
CA HIS A 226 -25.93 -21.52 -3.24
C HIS A 226 -25.86 -21.52 -1.70
N LEU A 227 -25.60 -20.37 -1.08
CA LEU A 227 -25.36 -20.23 0.38
C LEU A 227 -26.52 -20.71 1.26
N LYS A 228 -27.76 -20.68 0.74
CA LYS A 228 -28.95 -21.19 1.43
C LYS A 228 -29.28 -22.66 1.16
N ARG A 229 -28.56 -23.32 0.23
CA ARG A 229 -28.80 -24.70 -0.21
C ARG A 229 -27.46 -25.43 -0.38
N LEU A 230 -26.62 -25.37 0.65
CA LEU A 230 -25.31 -26.02 0.63
C LEU A 230 -25.48 -27.54 0.82
N PRO A 231 -24.70 -28.37 0.11
CA PRO A 231 -24.69 -29.81 0.34
C PRO A 231 -24.34 -30.15 1.79
N LYS A 232 -25.00 -31.14 2.39
CA LYS A 232 -24.65 -31.63 3.75
C LYS A 232 -23.22 -32.16 3.83
N THR A 233 -22.68 -32.62 2.71
CA THR A 233 -21.31 -33.16 2.56
C THR A 233 -20.28 -32.09 2.20
N LEU A 234 -20.64 -30.80 2.20
CA LEU A 234 -19.71 -29.73 1.81
C LEU A 234 -18.50 -29.68 2.76
N ALA A 235 -17.30 -29.87 2.20
CA ALA A 235 -16.04 -29.89 2.94
C ALA A 235 -14.97 -29.02 2.24
N GLY A 236 -13.77 -28.98 2.83
CA GLY A 236 -12.59 -28.31 2.26
C GLY A 236 -12.79 -26.82 1.99
N ALA A 237 -12.19 -26.34 0.90
CA ALA A 237 -12.19 -24.94 0.48
C ALA A 237 -13.60 -24.34 0.38
N ALA A 238 -14.54 -25.05 -0.26
CA ALA A 238 -15.89 -24.57 -0.46
C ALA A 238 -16.65 -24.38 0.86
N ALA A 239 -16.44 -25.26 1.86
CA ALA A 239 -17.03 -25.11 3.20
C ALA A 239 -16.50 -23.89 3.95
N ILE A 240 -15.19 -23.61 3.84
CA ILE A 240 -14.56 -22.44 4.46
C ILE A 240 -15.09 -21.16 3.82
N HIS A 241 -15.09 -21.08 2.48
CA HIS A 241 -15.57 -19.92 1.73
C HIS A 241 -17.05 -19.65 2.02
N ALA A 242 -17.90 -20.69 2.01
CA ALA A 242 -19.30 -20.56 2.38
C ALA A 242 -19.49 -20.00 3.78
N ARG A 243 -18.71 -20.50 4.76
CA ARG A 243 -18.79 -20.03 6.15
C ARG A 243 -18.35 -18.58 6.30
N ILE A 244 -17.30 -18.15 5.60
CA ILE A 244 -16.87 -16.74 5.54
C ILE A 244 -18.00 -15.88 4.99
N TYR A 245 -18.59 -16.23 3.84
CA TYR A 245 -19.70 -15.47 3.25
C TYR A 245 -20.96 -15.41 4.12
N GLN A 246 -21.24 -16.46 4.89
CA GLN A 246 -22.39 -16.49 5.80
C GLN A 246 -22.21 -15.61 7.04
N LYS A 247 -20.98 -15.23 7.39
CA LYS A 247 -20.65 -14.56 8.67
C LYS A 247 -19.96 -13.22 8.49
N THR A 248 -19.69 -12.81 7.26
CA THR A 248 -19.03 -11.55 6.91
C THR A 248 -19.78 -10.89 5.74
N ASP A 249 -19.44 -9.64 5.48
CA ASP A 249 -19.88 -8.85 4.33
C ASP A 249 -18.97 -9.04 3.10
N ALA A 250 -18.10 -10.07 3.10
CA ALA A 250 -17.22 -10.36 1.98
C ALA A 250 -18.01 -10.62 0.69
N GLY A 251 -17.54 -10.01 -0.40
CA GLY A 251 -17.96 -10.28 -1.78
C GLY A 251 -16.91 -11.05 -2.57
N CYS A 252 -15.65 -11.03 -2.14
CA CYS A 252 -14.55 -11.82 -2.71
C CYS A 252 -13.66 -12.38 -1.60
N ILE A 253 -13.13 -13.58 -1.84
CA ILE A 253 -12.18 -14.28 -0.95
C ILE A 253 -11.02 -14.77 -1.81
N ILE A 254 -9.79 -14.54 -1.34
CA ILE A 254 -8.54 -14.98 -1.96
C ILE A 254 -7.72 -15.77 -0.94
N TRP A 255 -7.34 -16.99 -1.28
CA TRP A 255 -6.30 -17.72 -0.57
C TRP A 255 -4.91 -17.20 -0.99
N ASN A 256 -4.19 -16.58 -0.06
CA ASN A 256 -2.82 -16.12 -0.27
C ASN A 256 -1.84 -17.15 0.29
N ARG A 257 -1.04 -17.72 -0.62
CA ARG A 257 -0.04 -18.76 -0.37
C ARG A 257 1.39 -18.32 -0.68
N GLN A 258 1.60 -17.01 -0.83
CA GLN A 258 2.93 -16.46 -1.12
C GLN A 258 3.88 -16.75 0.05
N GLU A 259 5.14 -16.96 -0.28
CA GLU A 259 6.15 -17.44 0.66
C GLU A 259 6.26 -16.58 1.93
N PRO A 260 6.32 -15.23 1.87
CA PRO A 260 6.40 -14.41 3.08
C PRO A 260 5.18 -14.58 4.01
N VAL A 261 3.99 -14.73 3.42
CA VAL A 261 2.74 -14.95 4.17
C VAL A 261 2.76 -16.30 4.86
N ARG A 262 3.24 -17.35 4.16
CA ARG A 262 3.39 -18.68 4.73
C ARG A 262 4.40 -18.68 5.87
N GLU A 263 5.56 -18.06 5.68
CA GLU A 263 6.61 -18.00 6.69
C GLU A 263 6.13 -17.32 7.97
N VAL A 264 5.54 -16.13 7.85
CA VAL A 264 4.92 -15.45 8.98
C VAL A 264 3.83 -16.31 9.63
N SER A 265 3.01 -17.01 8.84
CA SER A 265 1.96 -17.87 9.38
C SER A 265 2.51 -19.05 10.21
N ARG A 266 3.74 -19.54 9.96
CA ARG A 266 4.34 -20.67 10.71
C ARG A 266 4.54 -20.34 12.19
N THR A 267 4.78 -19.07 12.51
CA THR A 267 4.89 -18.59 13.90
C THR A 267 3.62 -18.91 14.70
N GLY A 268 2.46 -18.98 14.04
CA GLY A 268 1.16 -19.18 14.69
C GLY A 268 0.71 -17.97 15.52
N THR A 269 1.38 -16.83 15.42
CA THR A 269 1.09 -15.64 16.24
C THR A 269 0.26 -14.62 15.48
N THR A 270 -0.37 -13.71 16.23
CA THR A 270 -1.00 -12.52 15.64
C THR A 270 0.08 -11.51 15.30
N ILE A 271 0.11 -11.05 14.05
CA ILE A 271 1.05 -10.01 13.63
C ILE A 271 0.46 -8.63 13.78
N ARG A 272 1.32 -7.69 14.17
CA ARG A 272 1.04 -6.26 14.11
C ARG A 272 1.74 -5.69 12.87
N PRO A 273 1.03 -4.98 11.98
CA PRO A 273 1.66 -4.43 10.78
C PRO A 273 2.74 -3.38 11.10
N TYR A 274 3.84 -3.44 10.36
CA TYR A 274 4.85 -2.36 10.31
C TYR A 274 4.49 -1.26 9.32
N LEU A 275 3.60 -1.55 8.37
CA LEU A 275 3.22 -0.62 7.31
C LEU A 275 1.79 -0.15 7.49
N GLU A 276 1.59 1.14 7.28
CA GLU A 276 0.31 1.81 7.45
C GLU A 276 -0.73 1.40 6.41
N ASP A 277 -0.28 1.09 5.19
CA ASP A 277 -1.16 0.64 4.12
C ASP A 277 -1.88 -0.67 4.47
N LEU A 278 -1.16 -1.63 5.06
CA LEU A 278 -1.73 -2.87 5.58
C LEU A 278 -2.70 -2.60 6.74
N ILE A 279 -2.39 -1.65 7.63
CA ILE A 279 -3.30 -1.29 8.73
C ILE A 279 -4.62 -0.77 8.18
N GLN A 280 -4.54 0.17 7.24
CA GLN A 280 -5.69 0.82 6.64
C GLN A 280 -6.57 -0.19 5.89
N ILE A 281 -5.99 -1.18 5.21
CA ILE A 281 -6.72 -2.13 4.36
C ILE A 281 -7.15 -3.40 5.10
N ALA A 282 -6.24 -4.06 5.83
CA ALA A 282 -6.49 -5.35 6.45
C ALA A 282 -6.85 -5.27 7.94
N GLY A 283 -6.39 -4.22 8.65
CA GLY A 283 -6.71 -3.96 10.05
C GLY A 283 -5.47 -3.78 10.93
N THR A 284 -5.69 -3.38 12.19
CA THR A 284 -4.63 -3.04 13.15
C THR A 284 -3.81 -4.24 13.63
N ASP A 285 -4.29 -5.45 13.38
CA ASP A 285 -3.61 -6.71 13.58
C ASP A 285 -4.11 -7.74 12.55
N ILE A 286 -3.28 -8.73 12.22
CA ILE A 286 -3.68 -9.89 11.43
C ILE A 286 -3.56 -11.13 12.31
N ARG A 287 -4.72 -11.68 12.65
CA ARG A 287 -4.82 -12.81 13.60
C ARG A 287 -4.49 -14.12 12.91
N CYS A 288 -3.91 -15.06 13.65
CA CYS A 288 -3.59 -16.39 13.15
C CYS A 288 -4.50 -17.47 13.74
N ALA A 289 -5.10 -18.27 12.87
CA ALA A 289 -5.88 -19.45 13.20
C ALA A 289 -4.96 -20.67 13.36
N ASP A 290 -5.12 -21.40 14.46
CA ASP A 290 -4.24 -22.51 14.81
C ASP A 290 -4.33 -23.70 13.84
N ARG A 291 -5.46 -23.79 13.12
CA ARG A 291 -5.78 -24.86 12.17
C ARG A 291 -6.79 -24.41 11.13
N MET A 292 -6.92 -25.18 10.06
CA MET A 292 -7.88 -24.95 8.97
C MET A 292 -9.33 -25.25 9.38
N SER A 293 -9.89 -24.44 10.28
CA SER A 293 -11.26 -24.57 10.79
C SER A 293 -12.13 -23.39 10.35
N PRO A 294 -13.27 -23.61 9.66
CA PRO A 294 -14.16 -22.54 9.23
C PRO A 294 -14.60 -21.60 10.37
N ALA A 295 -14.90 -22.15 11.56
CA ALA A 295 -15.30 -21.37 12.72
C ALA A 295 -14.14 -20.55 13.30
N GLY A 296 -12.94 -21.14 13.37
CA GLY A 296 -11.74 -20.48 13.87
C GLY A 296 -11.30 -19.32 12.97
N ILE A 297 -11.37 -19.52 11.64
CA ILE A 297 -11.06 -18.54 10.60
C ILE A 297 -12.01 -17.34 10.69
N VAL A 298 -13.33 -17.58 10.70
CA VAL A 298 -14.33 -16.50 10.78
C VAL A 298 -14.22 -15.70 12.07
N ARG A 299 -13.99 -16.34 13.22
CA ARG A 299 -13.81 -15.65 14.50
C ARG A 299 -12.66 -14.64 14.43
N ARG A 300 -11.57 -15.01 13.75
CA ARG A 300 -10.35 -14.20 13.62
C ARG A 300 -10.46 -13.13 12.54
N LEU A 301 -11.28 -13.34 11.51
CA LEU A 301 -11.63 -12.31 10.51
C LEU A 301 -12.47 -11.15 11.06
N LYS A 302 -13.03 -11.23 12.28
CA LYS A 302 -13.93 -10.19 12.79
C LYS A 302 -13.26 -8.80 12.81
N GLY A 303 -13.71 -7.92 11.92
CA GLY A 303 -13.18 -6.55 11.74
C GLY A 303 -11.87 -6.46 10.96
N ARG A 304 -11.43 -7.55 10.34
CA ARG A 304 -10.20 -7.64 9.53
C ARG A 304 -10.55 -8.08 8.12
N SER A 305 -9.68 -7.74 7.18
CA SER A 305 -9.77 -8.17 5.78
C SER A 305 -8.81 -9.32 5.48
N ALA A 306 -8.06 -9.80 6.47
CA ALA A 306 -7.17 -10.94 6.33
C ALA A 306 -7.07 -11.74 7.63
N VAL A 307 -6.79 -13.04 7.51
CA VAL A 307 -6.51 -13.96 8.63
C VAL A 307 -5.44 -14.95 8.20
N LEU A 308 -4.40 -15.09 9.01
CA LEU A 308 -3.38 -16.13 8.83
C LEU A 308 -3.94 -17.49 9.28
N VAL A 309 -3.45 -18.57 8.68
CA VAL A 309 -3.69 -19.94 9.14
C VAL A 309 -2.33 -20.61 9.34
N LYS A 310 -2.08 -21.11 10.55
CA LYS A 310 -0.77 -21.54 11.00
C LYS A 310 -0.11 -22.51 10.02
N GLY A 311 1.04 -22.10 9.48
CA GLY A 311 1.85 -22.86 8.53
C GLY A 311 1.28 -23.04 7.12
N GLN A 312 0.10 -22.49 6.83
CA GLN A 312 -0.62 -22.75 5.58
C GLN A 312 -0.63 -21.52 4.65
N GLY A 313 -0.81 -20.31 5.19
CA GLY A 313 -1.02 -19.09 4.41
C GLY A 313 -2.09 -18.20 5.04
N ALA A 314 -2.89 -17.52 4.22
CA ALA A 314 -3.92 -16.60 4.71
C ALA A 314 -5.16 -16.52 3.82
N PHE A 315 -6.33 -16.31 4.43
CA PHE A 315 -7.52 -15.86 3.69
C PHE A 315 -7.59 -14.34 3.72
N CYS A 316 -7.64 -13.74 2.54
CA CYS A 316 -7.90 -12.32 2.33
C CYS A 316 -9.33 -12.13 1.80
N THR A 317 -10.04 -11.14 2.32
CA THR A 317 -11.45 -10.90 2.02
C THR A 317 -11.68 -9.43 1.67
N GLY A 318 -12.54 -9.18 0.70
CA GLY A 318 -12.95 -7.83 0.32
C GLY A 318 -14.42 -7.80 -0.05
N ARG A 319 -15.06 -6.63 -0.02
CA ARG A 319 -16.43 -6.47 -0.52
C ARG A 319 -16.48 -6.56 -2.03
N THR A 320 -15.44 -6.06 -2.70
CA THR A 320 -15.20 -6.21 -4.13
C THR A 320 -13.99 -7.11 -4.38
N ARG A 321 -13.75 -7.43 -5.65
CA ARG A 321 -12.53 -8.12 -6.08
C ARG A 321 -11.29 -7.29 -5.76
N ASP A 322 -11.29 -6.01 -6.15
CA ASP A 322 -10.16 -5.10 -5.96
C ASP A 322 -9.81 -4.90 -4.47
N ASP A 323 -10.81 -4.91 -3.58
CA ASP A 323 -10.58 -4.84 -2.14
C ASP A 323 -9.88 -6.10 -1.61
N ALA A 324 -10.28 -7.28 -2.10
CA ALA A 324 -9.68 -8.54 -1.70
C ALA A 324 -8.26 -8.68 -2.27
N GLU A 325 -8.04 -8.27 -3.51
CA GLU A 325 -6.73 -8.25 -4.18
C GLU A 325 -5.78 -7.28 -3.46
N ALA A 326 -6.25 -6.08 -3.12
CA ALA A 326 -5.45 -5.13 -2.33
C ALA A 326 -5.09 -5.67 -0.94
N ALA A 327 -6.03 -6.35 -0.26
CA ALA A 327 -5.74 -6.98 1.02
C ALA A 327 -4.71 -8.11 0.88
N ALA A 328 -4.73 -8.88 -0.21
CA ALA A 328 -3.76 -9.93 -0.47
C ALA A 328 -2.36 -9.36 -0.75
N ILE A 329 -2.25 -8.36 -1.63
CA ILE A 329 -0.98 -7.69 -1.98
C ILE A 329 -0.35 -7.04 -0.75
N LEU A 330 -1.13 -6.27 0.01
CA LEU A 330 -0.60 -5.56 1.18
C LEU A 330 -0.28 -6.52 2.33
N LEU A 331 -0.99 -7.65 2.45
CA LEU A 331 -0.62 -8.67 3.41
C LEU A 331 0.75 -9.26 3.08
N GLU A 332 1.02 -9.55 1.80
CA GLU A 332 2.31 -10.04 1.34
C GLU A 332 3.44 -9.04 1.64
N LYS A 333 3.28 -7.79 1.18
CA LYS A 333 4.21 -6.68 1.49
C LYS A 333 4.45 -6.53 2.99
N GLY A 334 3.38 -6.55 3.79
CA GLY A 334 3.49 -6.42 5.25
C GLY A 334 4.12 -7.64 5.93
N CYS A 335 3.96 -8.85 5.40
CA CYS A 335 4.67 -10.03 5.89
C CYS A 335 6.16 -9.95 5.55
N ARG A 336 6.53 -9.51 4.34
CA ARG A 336 7.93 -9.23 3.98
C ARG A 336 8.55 -8.18 4.91
N ALA A 337 7.82 -7.09 5.19
CA ALA A 337 8.27 -6.07 6.13
C ALA A 337 8.48 -6.61 7.54
N ALA A 338 7.58 -7.48 8.02
CA ALA A 338 7.72 -8.10 9.34
C ALA A 338 8.95 -9.02 9.42
N LEU A 339 9.17 -9.88 8.42
CA LEU A 339 10.34 -10.75 8.35
C LEU A 339 11.64 -9.96 8.23
N PHE A 340 11.65 -8.91 7.41
CA PHE A 340 12.81 -8.03 7.26
C PHE A 340 13.15 -7.34 8.58
N ALA A 341 12.14 -6.84 9.30
CA ALA A 341 12.31 -6.19 10.60
C ALA A 341 12.92 -7.10 11.69
N GLU A 342 12.82 -8.43 11.58
CA GLU A 342 13.44 -9.36 12.54
C GLU A 342 14.97 -9.25 12.60
N HIS A 343 15.60 -8.72 11.54
CA HIS A 343 17.05 -8.46 11.50
C HIS A 343 17.45 -7.19 12.28
N PHE A 344 16.48 -6.42 12.78
CA PHE A 344 16.69 -5.11 13.41
C PHE A 344 15.98 -5.05 14.77
N PRO A 345 16.71 -5.26 15.90
CA PRO A 345 16.11 -5.33 17.24
C PRO A 345 15.31 -4.09 17.66
N ASP A 346 15.69 -2.90 17.16
CA ASP A 346 15.03 -1.63 17.47
C ASP A 346 13.81 -1.34 16.59
N CYS A 347 13.48 -2.25 15.65
CA CYS A 347 12.35 -2.09 14.76
C CYS A 347 11.07 -2.62 15.42
N SER A 348 10.10 -1.73 15.62
CA SER A 348 8.80 -2.08 16.20
C SER A 348 7.64 -1.77 15.25
N PRO A 349 6.55 -2.55 15.27
CA PRO A 349 5.34 -2.25 14.50
C PRO A 349 4.74 -0.89 14.86
N VAL A 350 3.92 -0.33 13.95
CA VAL A 350 3.22 0.95 14.17
C VAL A 350 2.45 0.94 15.50
N GLY A 351 2.45 2.07 16.19
CA GLY A 351 1.76 2.27 17.47
C GLY A 351 0.28 1.87 17.41
N ARG A 352 -0.23 1.24 18.48
CA ARG A 352 -1.62 0.72 18.50
C ARG A 352 -2.66 1.83 18.34
N LEU A 353 -2.44 2.98 18.99
CA LEU A 353 -3.34 4.12 18.94
C LEU A 353 -3.35 4.73 17.53
N ASP A 354 -2.17 4.95 16.95
CA ASP A 354 -2.03 5.46 15.59
C ASP A 354 -2.73 4.55 14.59
N GLY A 355 -2.50 3.23 14.68
CA GLY A 355 -3.16 2.27 13.82
C GLY A 355 -4.69 2.29 13.93
N LEU A 356 -5.24 2.46 15.14
CA LEU A 356 -6.68 2.56 15.34
C LEU A 356 -7.26 3.83 14.68
N ILE A 357 -6.59 4.97 14.84
CA ILE A 357 -6.98 6.24 14.22
C ILE A 357 -6.96 6.10 12.70
N GLN A 358 -5.87 5.58 12.13
CA GLN A 358 -5.72 5.40 10.69
C GLN A 358 -6.80 4.48 10.11
N ARG A 359 -7.06 3.34 10.75
CA ARG A 359 -8.11 2.42 10.32
C ARG A 359 -9.49 3.10 10.36
N MET A 360 -9.78 3.89 11.40
CA MET A 360 -11.03 4.63 11.50
C MET A 360 -11.19 5.66 10.38
N VAL A 361 -10.16 6.46 10.12
CA VAL A 361 -10.14 7.47 9.04
C VAL A 361 -10.33 6.80 7.68
N TYR A 362 -9.60 5.71 7.42
CA TYR A 362 -9.71 4.96 6.16
C TYR A 362 -11.12 4.42 5.95
N VAL A 363 -11.69 3.72 6.93
CA VAL A 363 -13.04 3.14 6.84
C VAL A 363 -14.10 4.22 6.61
N ARG A 364 -14.00 5.37 7.29
CA ARG A 364 -14.90 6.51 7.08
C ARG A 364 -14.77 7.10 5.68
N LYS A 365 -13.54 7.30 5.18
CA LYS A 365 -13.28 7.83 3.83
C LYS A 365 -13.83 6.88 2.75
N TYR A 366 -13.63 5.57 2.93
CA TYR A 366 -14.13 4.55 2.01
C TYR A 366 -15.66 4.43 2.04
N ALA A 367 -16.30 4.63 3.19
CA ALA A 367 -17.76 4.67 3.30
C ALA A 367 -18.36 5.84 2.50
N ARG A 368 -17.80 7.05 2.62
CA ARG A 368 -18.26 8.25 1.88
C ARG A 368 -18.14 8.11 0.37
N LYS A 369 -17.03 7.54 -0.13
CA LYS A 369 -16.86 7.29 -1.58
C LYS A 369 -17.94 6.37 -2.17
N LYS A 370 -18.54 5.49 -1.37
CA LYS A 370 -19.65 4.64 -1.83
C LYS A 370 -20.96 5.40 -1.98
N GLU A 371 -21.16 6.46 -1.20
CA GLU A 371 -22.33 7.32 -1.29
C GLU A 371 -22.25 8.25 -2.52
N GLU A 372 -21.02 8.60 -2.93
CA GLU A 372 -20.74 9.51 -4.06
C GLU A 372 -20.68 8.82 -5.43
N GLN A 373 -20.68 7.47 -5.51
CA GLN A 373 -20.81 6.75 -6.79
C GLN A 373 -22.30 6.51 -7.12
N PRO A 374 -22.89 7.21 -8.11
CA PRO A 374 -24.28 6.97 -8.50
C PRO A 374 -24.37 5.60 -9.18
N GLY A 375 -24.95 4.61 -8.50
CA GLY A 375 -25.17 3.28 -9.11
C GLY A 375 -25.37 2.08 -8.18
N CYS A 376 -25.39 2.25 -6.85
CA CYS A 376 -25.71 1.14 -5.94
C CYS A 376 -26.72 1.51 -4.86
N THR A 377 -27.80 2.18 -5.26
CA THR A 377 -29.03 2.20 -4.45
C THR A 377 -29.94 1.05 -4.87
N LYS A 378 -30.09 0.10 -3.95
CA LYS A 378 -31.21 -0.86 -3.78
C LYS A 378 -31.73 -1.57 -5.05
N SER A 379 -31.36 -2.83 -5.19
CA SER A 379 -32.25 -3.88 -5.71
C SER A 379 -32.14 -5.13 -4.86
#